data_AF-A0A5B7V4U7-F1
#
_entry.id   AF-A0A5B7V4U7-F1
#
_cell.length_a   1.000
_cell.length_b   1.000
_cell.length_c   1.000
_cell.angle_alpha   90.00
_cell.angle_beta   90.00
_cell.angle_gamma   90.00
#
_symmetry.space_group_name_H-M   'P 1'
#
loop_
_entity.id
_entity.type
_entity.pdbx_description
1 polymer ?
#
loop_
_entity_poly.entity_id
_entity_poly.type
_entity_poly.pdbx_seq_one_letter_code
_entity_poly.pdbx_strand_id
1 'polypeptide(L)' 'MATEIEPRRLEDLEEDALVQVEREWQRRARGRKPWTNCEYVDQIERVHARYTARRAWLAKHGQGVGS' A
#
# COMPACT_ATOMS: atom_id res chain seq x y z
N MET A 1 20.63 -18.96 -14.30
CA MET A 1 19.19 -18.66 -14.31
C MET A 1 18.96 -17.49 -13.36
N ALA A 2 19.06 -16.25 -13.87
CA ALA A 2 18.69 -15.09 -13.09
C ALA A 2 17.16 -15.04 -13.07
N THR A 3 16.54 -15.20 -11.90
CA THR A 3 15.13 -14.84 -11.72
C THR A 3 15.06 -13.33 -11.84
N GLU A 4 14.76 -12.84 -13.04
CA GLU A 4 14.30 -11.47 -13.24
C GLU A 4 13.03 -11.33 -12.40
N ILE A 5 13.19 -10.75 -11.21
CA ILE A 5 12.06 -10.38 -10.37
C ILE A 5 11.37 -9.28 -11.18
N GLU A 6 10.32 -9.66 -11.91
CA GLU A 6 9.45 -8.68 -12.56
C GLU A 6 9.08 -7.60 -11.53
N PRO A 7 9.14 -6.32 -11.90
CA PRO A 7 8.75 -5.26 -10.97
C PRO A 7 7.30 -5.51 -10.57
N ARG A 8 7.09 -5.82 -9.29
CA ARG A 8 5.76 -6.07 -8.72
C ARG A 8 4.81 -4.95 -9.12
N ARG A 9 3.59 -5.31 -9.52
CA ARG A 9 2.59 -4.32 -9.91
C ARG A 9 2.29 -3.43 -8.69
N LEU A 10 2.01 -2.15 -8.96
CA LEU A 10 1.67 -1.23 -7.88
C LEU A 10 0.40 -1.66 -7.13
N GLU A 11 -0.53 -2.33 -7.82
CA GLU A 11 -1.72 -2.90 -7.20
C GLU A 11 -1.36 -3.97 -6.16
N ASP A 12 -0.45 -4.91 -6.50
CA ASP A 12 0.02 -5.94 -5.56
C ASP A 12 0.68 -5.33 -4.32
N LEU A 13 1.45 -4.25 -4.51
CA LEU A 13 2.11 -3.54 -3.42
C LEU A 13 1.13 -2.76 -2.53
N GLU A 14 0.04 -2.25 -3.12
CA GLU A 14 -1.05 -1.60 -2.40
C GLU A 14 -1.83 -2.63 -1.57
N GLU A 15 -2.16 -3.78 -2.16
CA GLU A 15 -2.82 -4.88 -1.48
C GLU A 15 -1.97 -5.43 -0.32
N ASP A 16 -0.68 -5.66 -0.54
CA ASP A 16 0.26 -6.06 0.52
C ASP A 16 0.24 -5.06 1.69
N ALA A 17 0.19 -3.75 1.39
CA ALA A 17 0.13 -2.72 2.42
C ALA A 17 -1.19 -2.72 3.19
N LEU A 18 -2.32 -2.94 2.52
CA LEU A 18 -3.63 -3.09 3.17
C LEU A 18 -3.67 -4.33 4.08
N VAL A 19 -3.09 -5.45 3.63
CA VAL A 19 -2.96 -6.67 4.43
C VAL A 19 -2.15 -6.41 5.71
N GLN A 20 -1.12 -5.57 5.66
CA GLN A 20 -0.38 -5.20 6.88
C GLN A 20 -1.24 -4.39 7.86
N VAL A 21 -2.07 -3.46 7.36
CA VAL A 21 -3.01 -2.70 8.19
C VAL A 21 -4.02 -3.64 8.86
N GLU A 22 -4.58 -4.61 8.12
CA GLU A 22 -5.49 -5.61 8.68
C GLU A 22 -4.81 -6.48 9.75
N ARG A 23 -3.58 -6.94 9.50
CA ARG A 23 -2.81 -7.70 10.49
C ARG A 23 -2.57 -6.89 11.76
N GLU A 24 -2.27 -5.61 11.64
CA GLU A 24 -2.08 -4.72 12.77
C GLU A 24 -3.37 -4.50 13.55
N TRP A 25 -4.49 -4.32 12.86
CA TRP A 25 -5.82 -4.21 13.45
C TRP A 25 -6.14 -5.45 14.30
N GLN A 26 -6.00 -6.65 13.72
CA GLN A 26 -6.23 -7.91 14.41
C GLN A 26 -5.28 -8.10 15.60
N ARG A 27 -4.01 -7.69 15.46
CA ARG A 27 -3.02 -7.74 16.53
C ARG A 27 -3.43 -6.85 17.71
N ARG A 28 -3.85 -5.62 17.43
CA ARG A 28 -4.25 -4.64 18.46
C ARG A 28 -5.60 -4.94 19.09
N ALA A 29 -6.52 -5.56 18.35
CA ALA A 29 -7.81 -6.00 18.88
C ALA A 29 -7.66 -6.96 20.08
N ARG A 30 -6.55 -7.70 20.15
CA ARG A 30 -6.23 -8.63 21.25
C ARG A 30 -5.30 -8.03 22.32
N GLY A 31 -4.84 -6.80 22.13
CA GLY A 31 -3.82 -6.15 22.95
C GLY A 31 -4.33 -4.95 23.75
N ARG A 32 -3.42 -4.24 24.42
CA ARG A 32 -3.75 -2.96 25.08
C ARG A 32 -3.82 -1.86 24.02
N LYS A 33 -4.92 -1.08 24.06
CA LYS A 33 -5.28 -0.02 23.08
C LYS A 33 -5.63 -0.58 21.69
N PRO A 34 -6.80 -1.23 21.55
CA PRO A 34 -7.35 -1.49 20.23
C PRO A 34 -7.51 -0.15 19.49
N TRP A 35 -7.26 -0.15 18.19
CA TRP A 35 -7.67 0.97 17.37
C TRP A 35 -9.20 1.08 17.39
N THR A 36 -9.69 2.28 17.21
CA THR A 36 -11.09 2.55 16.87
C THR A 36 -11.32 2.28 15.39
N ASN A 37 -12.58 2.06 15.00
CA ASN A 37 -12.92 1.90 13.58
C ASN A 37 -12.47 3.10 12.74
N CYS A 38 -12.51 4.32 13.30
CA CYS A 38 -12.02 5.52 12.63
C CYS A 38 -10.50 5.43 12.39
N GLU A 39 -9.71 5.06 13.40
CA GLU A 39 -8.26 4.91 13.23
C GLU A 39 -7.91 3.83 12.21
N TYR A 40 -8.68 2.75 12.11
CA TYR A 40 -8.50 1.73 11.07
C TYR A 40 -8.76 2.28 9.67
N VAL A 41 -9.89 2.97 9.47
CA VAL A 41 -10.24 3.59 8.19
C VAL A 41 -9.20 4.66 7.81
N ASP A 42 -8.74 5.48 8.75
CA ASP A 42 -7.69 6.47 8.51
C ASP A 42 -6.40 5.84 7.98
N GLN A 43 -6.03 4.65 8.45
CA GLN A 43 -4.84 3.95 7.95
C GLN A 43 -5.06 3.39 6.55
N ILE A 44 -6.24 2.86 6.24
CA ILE A 44 -6.59 2.43 4.88
C ILE A 44 -6.52 3.60 3.90
N GLU A 45 -7.12 4.74 4.26
CA GLU A 45 -7.12 5.95 3.43
C GLU A 45 -5.69 6.45 3.17
N ARG A 46 -4.81 6.39 4.17
CA ARG A 46 -3.38 6.74 4.00
C ARG A 46 -2.66 5.82 3.01
N VAL A 47 -2.96 4.52 3.02
CA VAL A 47 -2.39 3.58 2.04
C VAL A 47 -2.87 3.96 0.63
N HIS A 48 -4.17 4.12 0.43
CA HIS A 48 -4.72 4.51 -0.87
C HIS A 48 -4.19 5.86 -1.36
N ALA A 49 -4.10 6.87 -0.49
CA ALA A 49 -3.56 8.18 -0.82
C ALA A 49 -2.09 8.08 -1.28
N ARG A 50 -1.28 7.28 -0.58
CA ARG A 50 0.12 7.03 -0.95
C ARG A 50 0.25 6.40 -2.33
N TYR A 51 -0.51 5.35 -2.63
CA TYR A 51 -0.42 4.66 -3.91
C TYR A 51 -1.06 5.45 -5.06
N THR A 52 -2.08 6.26 -4.77
CA THR A 52 -2.64 7.23 -5.72
C THR A 52 -1.60 8.28 -6.11
N ALA A 53 -0.89 8.86 -5.14
CA ALA A 53 0.19 9.80 -5.41
C ALA A 53 1.33 9.14 -6.20
N ARG A 54 1.67 7.87 -5.88
CA ARG A 54 2.68 7.10 -6.60
C ARG A 54 2.28 6.83 -8.05
N ARG A 55 1.03 6.43 -8.31
CA ARG A 55 0.47 6.25 -9.66
C ARG A 55 0.52 7.55 -10.45
N ALA A 56 0.07 8.67 -9.86
CA ALA A 56 0.13 9.98 -10.50
C ALA A 56 1.56 10.40 -10.85
N TRP A 57 2.52 10.13 -9.95
CA TRP A 57 3.93 10.39 -10.20
C TRP A 57 4.48 9.55 -11.37
N LEU A 58 4.17 8.25 -11.40
CA LEU A 58 4.58 7.38 -12.51
C LEU A 58 3.89 7.73 -13.82
N ALA A 59 2.62 8.12 -13.80
CA ALA A 59 1.94 8.59 -15.01
C ALA A 59 2.64 9.81 -15.62
N LYS A 60 3.13 10.73 -14.77
CA LYS A 60 3.82 11.94 -15.19
C LYS A 60 5.28 11.72 -15.63
N HIS A 61 5.99 10.75 -15.05
CA HIS A 61 7.45 10.58 -15.26
C HIS A 61 7.82 9.26 -15.94
N GLY A 62 6.92 8.28 -15.98
CA GLY A 62 7.12 6.97 -16.60
C GLY A 62 7.01 6.99 -18.12
N GLN A 63 6.41 8.02 -18.72
CA GLN A 63 6.40 8.23 -20.18
C GLN A 63 7.73 8.82 -20.72
N GLY A 64 8.72 9.08 -19.88
CA GLY A 64 10.02 9.66 -20.27
C GLY A 64 11.14 8.67 -20.56
N VAL A 65 10.85 7.37 -20.64
CA VAL A 65 11.83 6.33 -20.99
C VAL A 65 11.36 5.61 -22.26
N GLY A 66 11.37 6.32 -23.38
CA GLY A 66 10.93 5.79 -24.67
C GLY A 66 10.69 6.87 -25.73
N SER A 67 11.74 7.54 -26.17
CA SER A 67 11.81 8.19 -27.48
C SER A 67 13.22 8.03 -28.02
#